data_AF-A0A1Y3A6L9-F1
#
_entry.id   AF-A0A1Y3A6L9-F1
#
_cell.length_a   1.000
_cell.length_b   1.000
_cell.length_c   1.000
_cell.angle_alpha   90.00
_cell.angle_beta   90.00
_cell.angle_gamma   90.00
#
_symmetry.space_group_name_H-M   'P 1'
#
loop_
_entity.id
_entity.type
_entity.pdbx_description
1 polymer ?
#
loop_
_entity_poly.entity_id
_entity_poly.type
_entity_poly.pdbx_seq_one_letter_code
_entity_poly.pdbx_strand_id
1 'polypeptide(L)'
;MTRTDTGVDVESLTPLHWIGILAATVSGIVHVALGFLVGGALGISFFFATLGFGAGVTAIVSGYRRRLVYALGIPFTAGQIVLWYVINFVFGTYSFPADVGVYGAVDKVAQVALIAVLAVLLSRES
;
A
#
# COMPACT_ATOMS: atom_id res chain seq x y z
N MET A 1 12.40 37.24 0.18
CA MET A 1 11.51 36.13 0.59
C MET A 1 12.13 34.85 0.10
N THR A 2 12.81 34.12 0.98
CA THR A 2 13.33 32.78 0.71
C THR A 2 12.14 31.82 0.77
N ARG A 3 11.73 31.27 -0.37
CA ARG A 3 10.77 30.16 -0.40
C ARG A 3 11.53 28.94 0.11
N THR A 4 11.23 28.52 1.34
CA THR A 4 11.67 27.23 1.86
C THR A 4 10.86 26.17 1.12
N ASP A 5 11.36 25.68 0.00
CA ASP A 5 10.77 24.53 -0.68
C ASP A 5 10.89 23.33 0.27
N THR A 6 9.79 22.93 0.89
CA THR A 6 9.73 21.87 1.90
C THR A 6 9.96 20.46 1.33
N GLY A 7 10.44 20.35 0.08
CA GLY A 7 10.62 19.07 -0.63
C GLY A 7 9.30 18.36 -0.97
N VAL A 8 8.17 19.03 -0.79
CA VAL A 8 6.82 18.50 -1.04
C VAL A 8 6.29 19.10 -2.35
N ASP A 9 6.05 18.26 -3.35
CA ASP A 9 5.51 18.65 -4.66
C ASP A 9 4.04 18.20 -4.78
N VAL A 10 3.19 18.82 -3.95
CA VAL A 10 1.76 18.55 -3.91
C VAL A 10 1.00 19.16 -5.10
N GLU A 11 1.52 20.24 -5.69
CA GLU A 11 0.86 20.94 -6.79
C GLU A 11 0.78 20.09 -8.07
N SER A 12 1.73 19.17 -8.27
CA SER A 12 1.74 18.24 -9.40
C SER A 12 0.89 16.98 -9.18
N LEU A 13 0.25 16.81 -8.01
CA LEU A 13 -0.56 15.64 -7.70
C LEU A 13 -1.97 15.75 -8.30
N THR A 14 -2.24 14.91 -9.29
CA THR A 14 -3.59 14.75 -9.86
C THR A 14 -4.54 14.07 -8.85
N PRO A 15 -5.88 14.14 -9.02
CA PRO A 15 -6.83 13.39 -8.18
C PRO A 15 -6.52 11.89 -8.06
N LEU A 16 -6.02 11.27 -9.14
CA LEU A 16 -5.65 9.86 -9.13
C LEU A 16 -4.50 9.54 -8.15
N HIS A 17 -3.55 10.45 -7.97
CA HIS A 17 -2.50 10.32 -6.96
C HIS A 17 -3.06 10.30 -5.55
N TRP A 18 -4.03 11.19 -5.26
CA TRP A 18 -4.67 11.25 -3.95
C TRP A 18 -5.45 9.98 -3.62
N ILE A 19 -6.11 9.36 -4.61
CA ILE A 19 -6.76 8.05 -4.42
C ILE A 19 -5.71 6.99 -4.07
N GLY A 20 -4.58 6.96 -4.78
CA GLY A 20 -3.47 6.04 -4.47
C GLY A 20 -2.88 6.26 -3.09
N ILE A 21 -2.64 7.51 -2.71
CA ILE A 21 -2.13 7.89 -1.38
C ILE A 21 -3.10 7.43 -0.30
N LEU A 22 -4.41 7.70 -0.47
CA LEU A 22 -5.44 7.27 0.47
C LEU A 22 -5.46 5.74 0.61
N ALA A 23 -5.46 5.01 -0.51
CA ALA A 23 -5.45 3.56 -0.51
C ALA A 23 -4.21 2.98 0.20
N ALA A 24 -3.02 3.48 -0.13
CA ALA A 24 -1.77 3.07 0.53
C ALA A 24 -1.77 3.40 2.03
N THR A 25 -2.32 4.55 2.42
CA THR A 25 -2.44 4.97 3.82
C THR A 25 -3.38 4.06 4.60
N VAL A 26 -4.55 3.72 4.03
CA VAL A 26 -5.49 2.77 4.63
C VAL A 26 -4.83 1.42 4.86
N SER A 27 -4.14 0.88 3.84
CA SER A 27 -3.40 -0.38 3.98
C SER A 27 -2.32 -0.28 5.06
N GLY A 28 -1.54 0.80 5.09
CA GLY A 28 -0.53 1.03 6.13
C GLY A 28 -1.11 1.03 7.55
N ILE A 29 -2.25 1.69 7.77
CA ILE A 29 -2.95 1.70 9.07
C ILE A 29 -3.41 0.29 9.45
N VAL A 30 -4.00 -0.46 8.52
CA VAL A 30 -4.41 -1.85 8.79
C VAL A 30 -3.20 -2.71 9.16
N HIS A 31 -2.06 -2.54 8.49
CA HIS A 31 -0.83 -3.28 8.80
C HIS A 31 -0.26 -2.91 10.17
N VAL A 32 -0.35 -1.64 10.60
CA VAL A 32 0.00 -1.27 11.99
C VAL A 32 -0.89 -2.01 12.99
N ALA A 33 -2.20 -2.01 12.76
CA ALA A 33 -3.14 -2.72 13.64
C ALA A 33 -2.84 -4.23 13.70
N LEU A 34 -2.63 -4.87 12.54
CA LEU A 34 -2.28 -6.28 12.47
C LEU A 34 -0.92 -6.59 13.10
N GLY A 35 0.05 -5.68 13.00
CA GLY A 35 1.36 -5.83 13.65
C GLY A 35 1.24 -6.00 15.17
N PHE A 36 0.37 -5.21 15.80
CA PHE A 36 0.08 -5.33 17.23
C PHE A 36 -0.81 -6.54 17.57
N LEU A 37 -1.84 -6.82 16.76
CA LEU A 37 -2.81 -7.89 17.04
C LEU A 37 -2.21 -9.30 16.88
N VAL A 38 -1.34 -9.49 15.88
CA VAL A 38 -0.77 -10.82 15.56
C VAL A 38 0.49 -11.10 16.39
N GLY A 39 1.37 -10.11 16.56
CA GLY A 39 2.61 -10.27 17.30
C GLY A 39 3.62 -11.25 16.68
N GLY A 40 4.74 -11.46 17.36
CA GLY A 40 5.83 -12.34 16.89
C GLY A 40 6.46 -11.90 15.56
N ALA A 41 7.10 -12.85 14.86
CA ALA A 41 7.78 -12.57 13.59
C ALA A 41 6.80 -12.11 12.49
N LEU A 42 5.60 -12.70 12.44
CA LEU A 42 4.56 -12.30 11.49
C LEU A 42 4.03 -10.90 11.79
N GLY A 43 3.80 -10.57 13.07
CA GLY A 43 3.50 -9.21 13.53
C GLY A 43 4.53 -8.18 13.07
N ILE A 44 5.82 -8.49 13.26
CA ILE A 44 6.93 -7.64 12.81
C ILE A 44 6.90 -7.41 11.30
N SER A 45 6.57 -8.44 10.50
CA SER A 45 6.48 -8.29 9.04
C SER A 45 5.42 -7.28 8.60
N PHE A 46 4.32 -7.13 9.35
CA PHE A 46 3.32 -6.11 9.04
C PHE A 46 3.87 -4.69 9.24
N PHE A 47 4.73 -4.45 10.23
CA PHE A 47 5.39 -3.14 10.37
C PHE A 47 6.33 -2.83 9.20
N PHE A 48 7.05 -3.83 8.67
CA PHE A 48 7.84 -3.63 7.44
C PHE A 48 6.97 -3.28 6.25
N ALA A 49 5.80 -3.89 6.12
CA ALA A 49 4.85 -3.53 5.08
C ALA A 49 4.29 -2.11 5.27
N THR A 50 4.00 -1.69 6.50
CA THR A 50 3.66 -0.30 6.82
C THR A 50 4.74 0.67 6.34
N LEU A 51 6.01 0.35 6.60
CA LEU A 51 7.13 1.16 6.10
C LEU A 51 7.19 1.19 4.58
N GLY A 52 6.90 0.08 3.91
CA GLY A 52 6.81 0.02 2.44
C GLY A 52 5.72 0.95 1.86
N PHE A 53 4.50 0.88 2.40
CA PHE A 53 3.41 1.78 1.99
C PHE A 53 3.74 3.25 2.31
N GLY A 54 4.27 3.52 3.51
CA GLY A 54 4.69 4.86 3.92
C GLY A 54 5.77 5.44 3.01
N ALA A 55 6.80 4.65 2.69
CA ALA A 55 7.86 5.04 1.77
C ALA A 55 7.32 5.36 0.37
N GLY A 56 6.36 4.57 -0.13
CA GLY A 56 5.67 4.84 -1.39
C GLY A 56 4.94 6.18 -1.36
N VAL A 57 4.14 6.44 -0.31
CA VAL A 57 3.43 7.73 -0.14
C VAL A 57 4.42 8.90 -0.09
N THR A 58 5.47 8.80 0.72
CA THR A 58 6.50 9.85 0.83
C THR A 58 7.19 10.12 -0.51
N ALA A 59 7.52 9.08 -1.27
CA ALA A 59 8.16 9.22 -2.58
C ALA A 59 7.22 9.90 -3.61
N ILE A 60 5.93 9.57 -3.63
CA ILE A 60 4.95 10.23 -4.51
C ILE A 60 4.79 11.71 -4.16
N VAL A 61 4.61 12.02 -2.89
CA VAL A 61 4.40 13.40 -2.38
C VAL A 61 5.62 14.28 -2.60
N SER A 62 6.83 13.72 -2.51
CA SER A 62 8.08 14.43 -2.80
C SER A 62 8.46 14.49 -4.29
N GLY A 63 7.65 13.90 -5.18
CA GLY A 63 7.97 13.84 -6.61
C GLY A 63 9.14 12.90 -6.95
N TYR A 64 9.57 12.07 -6.01
CA TYR A 64 10.75 11.21 -6.18
C TYR A 64 10.46 10.01 -7.08
N ARG A 65 11.03 10.03 -8.30
CA ARG A 65 11.04 8.91 -9.26
C ARG A 65 9.68 8.20 -9.39
N ARG A 66 8.60 8.98 -9.53
CA ARG A 66 7.20 8.50 -9.49
C ARG A 66 6.95 7.25 -10.35
N ARG A 67 7.41 7.24 -11.61
CA ARG A 67 7.35 6.05 -12.48
C ARG A 67 7.90 4.77 -11.83
N LEU A 68 9.07 4.86 -11.21
CA LEU A 68 9.70 3.72 -10.52
C LEU A 68 8.87 3.29 -9.30
N VAL A 69 8.36 4.26 -8.54
CA VAL A 69 7.49 4.00 -7.38
C VAL A 69 6.21 3.27 -7.81
N TYR A 70 5.60 3.64 -8.94
CA TYR A 70 4.45 2.90 -9.47
C TYR A 70 4.82 1.48 -9.86
N ALA A 71 5.91 1.34 -10.64
CA ALA A 71 6.36 0.05 -11.15
C ALA A 71 6.73 -0.94 -10.03
N LEU A 72 7.30 -0.45 -8.92
CA LEU A 72 7.63 -1.28 -7.75
C LEU A 72 6.45 -1.45 -6.78
N GLY A 73 5.58 -0.44 -6.67
CA GLY A 73 4.40 -0.48 -5.80
C GLY A 73 3.39 -1.54 -6.22
N ILE A 74 3.26 -1.82 -7.52
CA ILE A 74 2.39 -2.89 -8.05
C ILE A 74 2.83 -4.29 -7.53
N PRO A 75 4.05 -4.79 -7.82
CA PRO A 75 4.47 -6.12 -7.34
C PRO A 75 4.60 -6.18 -5.83
N PHE A 76 4.98 -5.09 -5.15
CA PHE A 76 4.96 -5.02 -3.69
C PHE A 76 3.55 -5.30 -3.15
N THR A 77 2.55 -4.54 -3.63
CA THR A 77 1.16 -4.66 -3.16
C THR A 77 0.55 -6.01 -3.55
N ALA A 78 0.80 -6.48 -4.77
CA ALA A 78 0.34 -7.79 -5.23
C ALA A 78 0.95 -8.93 -4.40
N GLY A 79 2.24 -8.83 -4.06
CA GLY A 79 2.92 -9.76 -3.16
C GLY A 79 2.22 -9.87 -1.81
N GLN A 80 1.80 -8.74 -1.22
CA GLN A 80 1.04 -8.73 0.03
C GLN A 80 -0.33 -9.43 -0.09
N ILE A 81 -1.03 -9.25 -1.21
CA ILE A 81 -2.30 -9.97 -1.48
C ILE A 81 -2.05 -11.48 -1.55
N VAL A 82 -1.04 -11.91 -2.31
CA VAL A 82 -0.72 -13.32 -2.49
C VAL A 82 -0.27 -13.94 -1.17
N LEU A 83 0.66 -13.30 -0.44
CA LEU A 83 1.15 -13.79 0.85
C LEU A 83 0.00 -13.91 1.87
N TRP A 84 -0.87 -12.91 1.94
CA TRP A 84 -2.07 -12.96 2.79
C TRP A 84 -2.94 -14.17 2.43
N TYR A 85 -3.23 -14.38 1.14
CA TYR A 85 -4.10 -15.48 0.72
C TYR A 85 -3.48 -16.84 1.04
N VAL A 86 -2.20 -17.01 0.70
CA VAL A 86 -1.45 -18.24 0.90
C VAL A 86 -1.32 -18.59 2.39
N ILE A 87 -0.94 -17.63 3.23
CA ILE A 87 -0.76 -17.87 4.67
C ILE A 87 -2.09 -18.20 5.36
N ASN A 88 -3.20 -17.54 4.98
CA ASN A 88 -4.47 -17.70 5.70
C ASN A 88 -5.33 -18.86 5.18
N PHE A 89 -5.41 -19.05 3.86
CA PHE A 89 -6.39 -19.96 3.25
C PHE A 89 -5.77 -21.18 2.56
N VAL A 90 -4.49 -21.14 2.19
CA VAL A 90 -3.80 -22.30 1.59
C VAL A 90 -3.11 -23.13 2.67
N PHE A 91 -2.33 -22.46 3.53
CA PHE A 91 -1.60 -23.12 4.62
C PHE A 91 -2.22 -22.88 6.00
N GLY A 92 -3.13 -21.91 6.10
CA GLY A 92 -3.83 -21.58 7.34
C GLY A 92 -5.12 -22.36 7.53
N THR A 93 -5.84 -22.03 8.60
CA THR A 93 -7.07 -22.71 9.00
C THR A 93 -8.33 -21.98 8.57
N TYR A 94 -8.22 -20.86 7.86
CA TYR A 94 -9.35 -20.03 7.45
C TYR A 94 -9.98 -20.52 6.16
N SER A 95 -11.28 -20.32 6.03
CA SER A 95 -12.08 -20.65 4.84
C SER A 95 -12.38 -19.40 4.03
N PHE A 96 -11.95 -19.39 2.76
CA PHE A 96 -12.26 -18.28 1.85
C PHE A 96 -13.64 -18.48 1.18
N PRO A 97 -14.51 -17.45 1.08
CA PRO A 97 -14.34 -16.08 1.56
C PRO A 97 -14.93 -15.82 2.96
N ALA A 98 -15.46 -16.84 3.65
CA ALA A 98 -16.21 -16.68 4.90
C ALA A 98 -15.39 -16.01 6.04
N ASP A 99 -14.10 -16.32 6.12
CA ASP A 99 -13.22 -15.92 7.22
C ASP A 99 -12.30 -14.73 6.87
N VAL A 100 -12.59 -13.99 5.81
CA VAL A 100 -11.77 -12.82 5.41
C VAL A 100 -11.71 -11.75 6.52
N GLY A 101 -12.80 -11.59 7.27
CA GLY A 101 -12.90 -10.62 8.35
C GLY A 101 -12.80 -9.16 7.88
N VAL A 102 -13.00 -8.23 8.82
CA VAL A 102 -13.03 -6.79 8.50
C VAL A 102 -11.67 -6.26 8.04
N TYR A 103 -10.58 -6.63 8.72
CA TYR A 103 -9.24 -6.17 8.37
C TYR A 103 -8.80 -6.69 7.00
N GLY A 104 -9.04 -7.97 6.72
CA GLY A 104 -8.75 -8.57 5.42
C GLY A 104 -9.54 -7.89 4.31
N ALA A 105 -10.85 -7.67 4.50
CA ALA A 105 -11.67 -7.02 3.48
C ALA A 105 -11.22 -5.59 3.18
N VAL A 106 -11.05 -4.76 4.21
CA VAL A 106 -10.66 -3.34 4.06
C VAL A 106 -9.29 -3.22 3.39
N ASP A 107 -8.30 -3.98 3.85
CA ASP A 107 -6.96 -3.93 3.28
C ASP A 107 -6.96 -4.41 1.83
N LYS A 108 -7.67 -5.49 1.49
CA LYS A 108 -7.65 -6.03 0.12
C LYS A 108 -8.37 -5.13 -0.87
N VAL A 109 -9.46 -4.47 -0.48
CA VAL A 109 -10.10 -3.44 -1.30
C VAL A 109 -9.14 -2.28 -1.55
N ALA A 110 -8.47 -1.79 -0.51
CA ALA A 110 -7.48 -0.72 -0.64
C ALA A 110 -6.31 -1.13 -1.56
N GLN A 111 -5.77 -2.35 -1.39
CA GLN A 111 -4.67 -2.87 -2.20
C GLN A 111 -5.05 -3.05 -3.68
N VAL A 112 -6.24 -3.57 -3.97
CA VAL A 112 -6.73 -3.71 -5.35
C VAL A 112 -6.92 -2.33 -6.00
N ALA A 113 -7.52 -1.38 -5.27
CA ALA A 113 -7.66 -0.01 -5.74
C ALA A 113 -6.29 0.63 -6.00
N LEU A 114 -5.33 0.45 -5.08
CA LEU A 114 -3.96 0.95 -5.25
C LEU A 114 -3.30 0.38 -6.50
N ILE A 115 -3.35 -0.93 -6.71
CA ILE A 115 -2.78 -1.56 -7.92
C ILE A 115 -3.39 -0.96 -9.19
N ALA A 116 -4.71 -0.80 -9.24
CA ALA A 116 -5.39 -0.21 -10.40
C ALA A 116 -4.92 1.23 -10.65
N VAL A 117 -4.84 2.05 -9.61
CA VAL A 117 -4.34 3.43 -9.67
C VAL A 117 -2.91 3.47 -10.19
N LEU A 118 -2.02 2.67 -9.61
CA LEU A 118 -0.60 2.63 -10.00
C LEU A 118 -0.42 2.15 -11.45
N ALA A 119 -1.21 1.17 -11.89
CA ALA A 119 -1.19 0.70 -13.27
C ALA A 119 -1.59 1.80 -14.26
N VAL A 120 -2.66 2.55 -13.96
CA VAL A 120 -3.11 3.67 -14.79
C VAL A 120 -2.10 4.82 -14.80
N LEU A 121 -1.49 5.14 -13.66
CA LEU A 121 -0.44 6.17 -13.60
C LEU A 121 0.80 5.75 -14.41
N LEU A 122 1.25 4.51 -14.24
CA LEU A 122 2.39 3.96 -14.98
C LEU A 122 2.13 3.95 -16.49
N SER A 123 0.92 3.59 -16.93
CA SER A 123 0.59 3.58 -18.36
C SER A 123 0.55 4.98 -18.97
N ARG A 124 0.20 6.01 -18.20
CA ARG A 124 0.13 7.41 -18.68
C ARG A 124 1.49 8.09 -18.80
N GLU A 125 2.48 7.63 -18.03
CA GLU A 125 3.85 8.15 -18.10
C GLU A 125 4.73 7.40 -19.12
N SER A 126 4.16 6.43 -19.84
CA SER A 126 4.87 5.53 -20.77
C SER A 126 5.00 6.10 -22.17
#